data_AF-A0A8X7T7B0-F1
#
_entry.id   AF-A0A8X7T7B0-F1
#
_cell.length_a   1.000
_cell.length_b   1.000
_cell.length_c   1.000
_cell.angle_alpha   90.00
_cell.angle_beta   90.00
_cell.angle_gamma   90.00
#
_symmetry.space_group_name_H-M   'P 1'
#
loop_
_entity.id
_entity.type
_entity.pdbx_description
1 polymer ?
#
loop_
_entity_poly.entity_id
_entity_poly.type
_entity_poly.pdbx_seq_one_letter_code
_entity_poly.pdbx_strand_id
1 'polypeptide(L)'
;MAATVHAPTASGAASPVRQTRAEASSAAPGSAAAVTAIQGGAATAGGGRASKRALRDYYGIQSAALDASTDGTQSSGTFDSMEPGASTDPHDPDSPAFNVSSCYESLVSTMGLAELLRKSAELVSEIRELDGEKQSLVYNHHHELVAASETIRKMKNRADGLGPSLDSLQSSFSTMSQLAETLALPPHLTASIVRSQGTASQAVSTGNP
;
A
#
# COMPACT_ATOMS: atom_id res chain seq x y z
N MET A 1 -9.45 54.71 46.83
CA MET A 1 -8.71 55.97 46.59
C MET A 1 -7.27 55.57 46.23
N ALA A 2 -6.93 55.25 44.98
CA ALA A 2 -6.75 56.08 43.77
C ALA A 2 -5.39 56.83 43.71
N ALA A 3 -4.52 56.40 42.77
CA ALA A 3 -3.41 57.07 42.05
C ALA A 3 -2.27 56.04 41.80
N THR A 4 -2.18 55.35 40.65
CA THR A 4 -1.63 55.75 39.33
C THR A 4 -0.17 56.21 39.37
N VAL A 5 0.77 55.41 38.83
CA VAL A 5 1.66 55.83 37.72
C VAL A 5 2.08 54.62 36.87
N HIS A 6 2.02 54.84 35.56
CA HIS A 6 2.28 53.94 34.44
C HIS A 6 3.73 54.16 33.94
N ALA A 7 4.44 53.10 33.55
CA ALA A 7 5.69 53.21 32.80
C ALA A 7 5.67 52.21 31.62
N PRO A 8 5.63 52.70 30.37
CA PRO A 8 5.89 51.91 29.17
C PRO A 8 7.32 52.15 28.69
N THR A 9 8.15 51.12 28.62
CA THR A 9 9.41 51.17 27.86
C THR A 9 9.26 50.39 26.57
N ALA A 10 9.24 51.14 25.48
CA ALA A 10 9.14 50.67 24.12
C ALA A 10 10.45 50.02 23.62
N SER A 11 10.28 49.33 22.49
CA SER A 11 11.19 49.40 21.34
C SER A 11 12.35 48.40 21.26
N GLY A 12 12.10 47.33 20.52
CA GLY A 12 12.72 47.21 19.19
C GLY A 12 14.14 46.67 19.12
N ALA A 13 14.27 45.39 18.82
CA ALA A 13 15.32 44.89 17.95
C ALA A 13 14.87 43.58 17.29
N ALA A 14 14.38 43.73 16.06
CA ALA A 14 14.13 42.64 15.14
C ALA A 14 15.44 41.88 14.85
N SER A 15 15.43 40.57 15.03
CA SER A 15 16.50 39.68 14.54
C SER A 15 16.13 39.17 13.15
N PRO A 16 16.94 39.41 12.11
CA PRO A 16 16.62 38.98 10.75
C PRO A 16 16.91 37.50 10.53
N VAL A 17 15.89 36.82 10.04
CA VAL A 17 15.91 35.52 9.37
C VAL A 17 16.95 35.53 8.25
N ARG A 18 17.94 34.65 8.32
CA ARG A 18 18.88 34.37 7.23
C ARG A 18 18.24 33.38 6.25
N GLN A 19 17.47 33.89 5.31
CA GLN A 19 17.08 33.18 4.09
C GLN A 19 18.23 33.25 3.07
N THR A 20 18.87 32.12 2.79
CA THR A 20 19.70 31.97 1.59
C THR A 20 18.79 31.58 0.42
N ARG A 21 18.19 32.59 -0.21
CA ARG A 21 17.56 32.51 -1.52
C ARG A 21 18.67 32.65 -2.57
N ALA A 22 19.03 31.54 -3.22
CA ALA A 22 19.79 31.58 -4.46
C ALA A 22 18.83 31.33 -5.61
N GLU A 23 18.52 32.38 -6.35
CA GLU A 23 17.91 32.28 -7.67
C GLU A 23 19.02 32.04 -8.71
N ALA A 24 18.87 31.00 -9.51
CA ALA A 24 19.52 30.90 -10.80
C ALA A 24 18.53 30.29 -11.79
N SER A 25 18.42 31.00 -12.90
CA SER A 25 17.40 30.97 -13.93
C SER A 25 17.50 29.79 -14.91
N SER A 26 16.38 29.61 -15.60
CA SER A 26 16.07 28.66 -16.68
C SER A 26 17.15 28.43 -17.74
N ALA A 27 17.35 27.17 -18.12
CA ALA A 27 17.64 26.76 -19.50
C ALA A 27 17.08 25.34 -19.76
N ALA A 28 16.44 25.19 -20.92
CA ALA A 28 15.67 24.04 -21.38
C ALA A 28 16.55 22.84 -21.84
N PRO A 29 15.97 21.68 -22.20
CA PRO A 29 16.68 20.42 -22.38
C PRO A 29 17.27 20.26 -23.79
N GLY A 30 18.46 19.66 -23.87
CA GLY A 30 19.14 19.32 -25.12
C GLY A 30 19.63 17.88 -25.09
N SER A 31 19.06 17.06 -25.96
CA SER A 31 19.44 15.69 -26.27
C SER A 31 20.74 15.66 -27.11
N ALA A 32 21.74 14.85 -26.72
CA ALA A 32 22.51 13.99 -27.63
C ALA A 32 23.73 13.32 -26.93
N ALA A 33 23.73 11.99 -26.99
CA ALA A 33 24.86 11.08 -27.25
C ALA A 33 26.14 11.12 -26.38
N ALA A 34 26.37 10.01 -25.67
CA ALA A 34 27.62 9.25 -25.82
C ALA A 34 27.43 7.82 -25.30
N VAL A 35 27.26 6.90 -26.25
CA VAL A 35 27.27 5.46 -26.09
C VAL A 35 28.67 5.04 -25.65
N THR A 36 28.84 4.56 -24.41
CA THR A 36 30.00 3.75 -24.05
C THR A 36 29.52 2.32 -23.86
N ALA A 37 29.58 1.56 -24.95
CA ALA A 37 29.49 0.12 -24.91
C ALA A 37 30.78 -0.40 -24.28
N ILE A 38 30.66 -1.06 -23.12
CA ILE A 38 31.67 -1.99 -22.63
C ILE A 38 31.06 -3.37 -22.75
N GLN A 39 31.63 -4.13 -23.68
CA GLN A 39 31.25 -5.47 -24.04
C GLN A 39 31.97 -6.45 -23.11
N GLY A 40 31.23 -7.41 -22.54
CA GLY A 40 31.80 -8.67 -22.06
C GLY A 40 31.20 -9.18 -20.76
N GLY A 41 30.36 -10.22 -20.84
CA GLY A 41 30.04 -11.07 -19.69
C GLY A 41 28.73 -11.82 -19.82
N ALA A 42 28.74 -12.97 -20.48
CA ALA A 42 27.66 -13.95 -20.40
C ALA A 42 27.53 -14.54 -18.98
N ALA A 43 26.32 -15.00 -18.64
CA ALA A 43 25.86 -15.66 -17.40
C ALA A 43 25.34 -14.66 -16.33
N THR A 44 24.11 -14.72 -15.80
CA THR A 44 23.20 -15.85 -15.54
C THR A 44 21.75 -15.34 -15.48
N ALA A 45 20.81 -16.14 -16.00
CA ALA A 45 19.38 -15.94 -15.78
C ALA A 45 19.02 -16.27 -14.31
N GLY A 46 19.25 -15.32 -13.38
CA GLY A 46 19.07 -15.56 -11.93
C GLY A 46 18.37 -14.46 -11.13
N GLY A 47 18.35 -13.19 -11.58
CA GLY A 47 17.90 -12.07 -10.73
C GLY A 47 16.37 -11.91 -10.57
N GLY A 48 15.59 -12.36 -11.55
CA GLY A 48 14.13 -12.22 -11.52
C GLY A 48 13.44 -13.14 -10.50
N ARG A 49 14.09 -14.25 -10.14
CA ARG A 49 13.52 -15.24 -9.21
C ARG A 49 13.66 -14.80 -7.76
N ALA A 50 14.77 -14.14 -7.40
CA ALA A 50 15.00 -13.60 -6.06
C ALA A 50 14.08 -12.41 -5.75
N SER A 51 13.99 -11.44 -6.66
CA SER A 51 13.07 -10.29 -6.48
C SER A 51 11.60 -10.73 -6.45
N LYS A 52 11.23 -11.71 -7.27
CA LYS A 52 9.88 -12.29 -7.26
C LYS A 52 9.60 -13.10 -6.00
N ARG A 53 10.61 -13.69 -5.35
CA ARG A 53 10.46 -14.40 -4.08
C ARG A 53 10.32 -13.42 -2.91
N ALA A 54 11.15 -12.38 -2.85
CA ALA A 54 11.04 -11.31 -1.87
C ALA A 54 9.65 -10.64 -1.88
N LEU A 55 9.11 -10.37 -3.08
CA LEU A 55 7.75 -9.84 -3.22
C LEU A 55 6.67 -10.84 -2.80
N ARG A 56 6.87 -12.14 -3.06
CA ARG A 56 5.93 -13.19 -2.63
C ARG A 56 5.90 -13.38 -1.12
N ASP A 57 7.05 -13.24 -0.48
CA ASP A 57 7.22 -13.36 0.97
C ASP A 57 6.63 -12.13 1.68
N TYR A 58 6.88 -10.92 1.15
CA TYR A 58 6.31 -9.66 1.67
C TYR A 58 4.78 -9.60 1.60
N TYR A 59 4.16 -10.16 0.55
CA TYR A 59 2.71 -10.19 0.40
C TYR A 59 2.05 -11.51 0.85
N GLY A 60 2.80 -12.45 1.43
CA GLY A 60 2.26 -13.71 1.96
C GLY A 60 1.52 -14.58 0.94
N ILE A 61 1.89 -14.53 -0.35
CA ILE A 61 1.16 -15.18 -1.46
C ILE A 61 1.44 -16.71 -1.51
N GLN A 62 2.22 -17.24 -0.57
CA GLN A 62 2.70 -18.63 -0.57
C GLN A 62 1.61 -19.69 -0.24
N SER A 63 0.34 -19.31 -0.13
CA SER A 63 -0.78 -20.23 0.08
C SER A 63 -1.69 -20.41 -1.14
N ALA A 64 -1.68 -19.52 -2.14
CA ALA A 64 -2.66 -19.55 -3.23
C ALA A 64 -2.22 -20.33 -4.49
N ALA A 65 -0.92 -20.53 -4.71
CA ALA A 65 -0.40 -21.16 -5.93
C ALA A 65 -0.04 -22.65 -5.80
N LEU A 66 -0.16 -23.23 -4.60
CA LEU A 66 0.08 -24.66 -4.34
C LEU A 66 -1.22 -25.48 -4.30
N ASP A 67 -2.39 -24.85 -4.45
CA ASP A 67 -3.72 -25.49 -4.35
C ASP A 67 -4.25 -26.07 -5.69
N ALA A 68 -3.44 -26.09 -6.75
CA ALA A 68 -3.88 -26.62 -8.05
C ALA A 68 -3.51 -28.09 -8.29
N SER A 69 -2.67 -28.71 -7.46
CA SER A 69 -2.33 -30.14 -7.58
C SER A 69 -1.62 -30.59 -6.30
N THR A 70 -2.30 -31.29 -5.41
CA THR A 70 -1.91 -32.58 -4.82
C THR A 70 -2.88 -32.91 -3.69
N ASP A 71 -3.53 -34.07 -3.85
CA ASP A 71 -4.50 -34.72 -2.98
C ASP A 71 -4.01 -34.91 -1.52
N GLY A 72 -4.97 -34.95 -0.59
CA GLY A 72 -4.79 -34.63 0.82
C GLY A 72 -3.96 -35.61 1.66
N THR A 73 -3.26 -35.07 2.65
CA THR A 73 -2.92 -35.74 3.91
C THR A 73 -2.86 -34.67 5.01
N GLN A 74 -3.33 -35.08 6.19
CA GLN A 74 -4.01 -34.27 7.18
C GLN A 74 -3.13 -33.25 7.93
N SER A 75 -3.77 -32.14 8.28
CA SER A 75 -3.59 -31.34 9.51
C SER A 75 -2.47 -31.78 10.46
N SER A 76 -1.40 -31.00 10.48
CA SER A 76 -0.73 -30.63 11.73
C SER A 76 -0.31 -29.19 11.60
N GLY A 77 -1.04 -28.30 12.29
CA GLY A 77 -0.59 -26.95 12.60
C GLY A 77 0.61 -27.03 13.53
N THR A 78 1.75 -27.42 13.00
CA THR A 78 3.04 -27.31 13.65
C THR A 78 3.52 -25.89 13.40
N PHE A 79 3.08 -24.97 14.27
CA PHE A 79 3.75 -23.68 14.47
C PHE A 79 5.07 -23.94 15.20
N ASP A 80 5.96 -24.71 14.57
CA ASP A 80 7.36 -24.78 14.94
C ASP A 80 8.11 -24.00 13.88
N SER A 81 8.07 -22.67 14.03
CA SER A 81 9.14 -21.83 13.52
C SER A 81 10.17 -21.71 14.64
N MET A 82 10.72 -22.85 15.08
CA MET A 82 12.06 -22.88 15.63
C MET A 82 12.99 -22.73 14.44
N GLU A 83 13.48 -21.52 14.25
CA GLU A 83 14.60 -21.24 13.38
C GLU A 83 15.79 -22.10 13.88
N PRO A 84 16.34 -23.03 13.09
CA PRO A 84 17.49 -23.83 13.51
C PRO A 84 18.74 -22.99 13.26
N GLY A 85 18.93 -21.96 14.07
CA GLY A 85 19.97 -20.96 13.86
C GLY A 85 20.27 -20.10 15.08
N ALA A 86 19.31 -19.90 15.99
CA ALA A 86 19.52 -19.16 17.23
C ALA A 86 20.64 -19.81 18.06
N SER A 87 21.84 -19.25 17.95
CA SER A 87 22.96 -19.45 18.86
C SER A 87 22.42 -19.25 20.27
N THR A 88 22.28 -20.31 21.07
CA THR A 88 22.00 -20.20 22.51
C THR A 88 23.28 -19.82 23.27
N ASP A 89 24.11 -18.96 22.68
CA ASP A 89 25.35 -18.53 23.30
C ASP A 89 25.01 -17.41 24.30
N PRO A 90 25.25 -17.62 25.61
CA PRO A 90 25.03 -16.59 26.62
C PRO A 90 25.90 -15.33 26.43
N HIS A 91 26.90 -15.36 25.54
CA HIS A 91 27.77 -14.23 25.22
C HIS A 91 27.38 -13.44 23.97
N ASP A 92 26.46 -13.95 23.16
CA ASP A 92 26.02 -13.33 21.90
C ASP A 92 24.88 -12.33 22.15
N PRO A 93 25.03 -11.03 21.79
CA PRO A 93 24.00 -10.01 22.04
C PRO A 93 22.68 -10.25 21.28
N ASP A 94 22.72 -11.02 20.18
CA ASP A 94 21.53 -11.36 19.39
C ASP A 94 20.80 -12.61 19.90
N SER A 95 21.39 -13.32 20.88
CA SER A 95 20.83 -14.55 21.44
C SER A 95 19.69 -14.30 22.42
N PRO A 96 18.60 -15.09 22.39
CA PRO A 96 17.57 -15.05 23.42
C PRO A 96 18.07 -15.48 24.81
N ALA A 97 19.24 -16.14 24.90
CA ALA A 97 19.86 -16.57 26.15
C ALA A 97 20.95 -15.60 26.66
N PHE A 98 21.07 -14.42 26.06
CA PHE A 98 22.12 -13.44 26.37
C PHE A 98 22.13 -13.04 27.84
N ASN A 99 23.30 -13.17 28.48
CA ASN A 99 23.53 -12.74 29.85
C ASN A 99 24.60 -11.65 29.90
N VAL A 100 24.16 -10.42 30.17
CA VAL A 100 25.02 -9.22 30.23
C VAL A 100 26.17 -9.40 31.23
N SER A 101 25.90 -9.93 32.42
CA SER A 101 26.91 -10.07 33.47
C SER A 101 28.01 -11.07 33.08
N SER A 102 27.62 -12.23 32.54
CA SER A 102 28.56 -13.26 32.08
C SER A 102 29.41 -12.78 30.89
N CYS A 103 28.79 -12.10 29.92
CA CYS A 103 29.50 -11.50 28.79
C CYS A 103 30.47 -10.41 29.24
N TYR A 104 30.04 -9.52 30.15
CA TYR A 104 30.89 -8.47 30.70
C TYR A 104 32.08 -9.01 31.49
N GLU A 105 31.88 -10.01 32.36
CA GLU A 105 32.96 -10.66 33.10
C GLU A 105 33.97 -11.34 32.15
N SER A 106 33.47 -11.99 31.10
CA SER A 106 34.31 -12.56 30.04
C SER A 106 35.13 -11.47 29.31
N LEU A 107 34.49 -10.36 28.91
CA LEU A 107 35.15 -9.23 28.23
C LEU A 107 36.25 -8.59 29.10
N VAL A 108 35.98 -8.34 30.39
CA VAL A 108 36.96 -7.71 31.30
C VAL A 108 38.11 -8.65 31.66
N SER A 109 37.85 -9.97 31.70
CA SER A 109 38.90 -10.97 31.98
C SER A 109 39.76 -11.31 30.76
N THR A 110 39.24 -11.14 29.54
CA THR A 110 39.93 -11.52 28.29
C THR A 110 40.57 -10.35 27.55
N MET A 111 39.99 -9.14 27.60
CA MET A 111 40.46 -7.98 26.83
C MET A 111 41.29 -7.00 27.65
N GLY A 112 42.26 -6.36 26.99
CA GLY A 112 43.01 -5.23 27.58
C GLY A 112 42.19 -3.93 27.58
N LEU A 113 42.56 -2.96 28.43
CA LEU A 113 41.86 -1.67 28.55
C LEU A 113 41.68 -0.93 27.21
N ALA A 114 42.69 -0.94 26.34
CA ALA A 114 42.62 -0.28 25.04
C ALA A 114 41.61 -0.95 24.10
N GLU A 115 41.51 -2.28 24.14
CA GLU A 115 40.54 -3.05 23.36
C GLU A 115 39.12 -2.83 23.89
N LEU A 116 38.96 -2.78 25.21
CA LEU A 116 37.68 -2.50 25.85
C LEU A 116 37.16 -1.10 25.49
N LEU A 117 38.04 -0.09 25.48
CA LEU A 117 37.67 1.26 25.03
C LEU A 117 37.27 1.28 23.56
N ARG A 118 38.00 0.57 22.69
CA ARG A 118 37.64 0.45 21.28
C ARG A 118 36.29 -0.23 21.10
N LYS A 119 36.04 -1.35 21.80
CA LYS A 119 34.77 -2.07 21.75
C LYS A 119 33.62 -1.21 22.29
N SER A 120 33.85 -0.41 23.32
CA SER A 120 32.84 0.54 23.82
C SER A 120 32.47 1.61 22.78
N ALA A 121 33.45 2.13 22.03
CA ALA A 121 33.19 3.11 20.98
C ALA A 121 32.45 2.50 19.79
N GLU A 122 32.79 1.25 19.43
CA GLU A 122 32.09 0.45 18.41
C GLU A 122 30.62 0.22 18.80
N LEU A 123 30.36 -0.27 20.01
CA LEU A 123 29.00 -0.51 20.50
C LEU A 123 28.18 0.80 20.56
N VAL A 124 28.78 1.92 20.94
CA VAL A 124 28.10 3.23 20.91
C VAL A 124 27.74 3.63 19.48
N SER A 125 28.58 3.32 18.49
CA SER A 125 28.26 3.55 17.08
C SER A 125 27.12 2.67 16.61
N GLU A 126 27.18 1.38 16.94
CA GLU A 126 26.17 0.37 16.59
C GLU A 126 24.81 0.70 17.20
N ILE A 127 24.76 1.11 18.47
CA ILE A 127 23.52 1.56 19.13
C ILE A 127 22.88 2.74 18.39
N ARG A 128 23.70 3.68 17.88
CA ARG A 128 23.20 4.84 17.12
C ARG A 128 22.69 4.44 15.74
N GLU A 129 23.37 3.51 15.09
CA GLU A 129 22.95 2.94 13.80
C GLU A 129 21.62 2.20 13.94
N LEU A 130 21.52 1.29 14.92
CA LEU A 130 20.30 0.56 15.25
C LEU A 130 19.13 1.48 15.60
N ASP A 131 19.35 2.57 16.34
CA ASP A 131 18.28 3.54 16.58
C ASP A 131 17.86 4.24 15.28
N GLY A 132 18.79 4.57 14.39
CA GLY A 132 18.51 5.09 13.05
C GLY A 132 17.69 4.12 12.20
N GLU A 133 18.05 2.84 12.18
CA GLU A 133 17.32 1.79 11.48
C GLU A 133 15.91 1.61 12.05
N LYS A 134 15.77 1.56 13.37
CA LYS A 134 14.46 1.48 14.04
C LYS A 134 13.59 2.69 13.67
N GLN A 135 14.14 3.90 13.72
CA GLN A 135 13.40 5.10 13.32
C GLN A 135 13.00 5.07 11.84
N SER A 136 13.89 4.61 10.97
CA SER A 136 13.61 4.42 9.54
C SER A 136 12.47 3.43 9.32
N LEU A 137 12.49 2.28 10.00
CA LEU A 137 11.43 1.28 9.91
C LEU A 137 10.09 1.81 10.41
N VAL A 138 10.10 2.46 11.58
CA VAL A 138 8.92 3.08 12.20
C VAL A 138 8.33 4.14 11.27
N TYR A 139 9.17 4.99 10.66
CA TYR A 139 8.72 5.99 9.69
C TYR A 139 8.18 5.33 8.41
N ASN A 140 8.88 4.32 7.88
CA ASN A 140 8.45 3.59 6.69
C ASN A 140 7.05 3.00 6.90
N HIS A 141 6.87 2.26 7.99
CA HIS A 141 5.59 1.64 8.29
C HIS A 141 4.50 2.67 8.61
N HIS A 142 4.78 3.71 9.41
CA HIS A 142 3.78 4.72 9.72
C HIS A 142 3.35 5.53 8.50
N HIS A 143 4.27 5.95 7.64
CA HIS A 143 3.89 6.71 6.45
C HIS A 143 3.11 5.84 5.45
N GLU A 144 3.44 4.54 5.34
CA GLU A 144 2.68 3.57 4.54
C GLU A 144 1.26 3.39 5.08
N LEU A 145 1.10 3.23 6.41
CA LEU A 145 -0.22 3.13 7.05
C LEU A 145 -1.06 4.39 6.83
N VAL A 146 -0.44 5.57 6.92
CA VAL A 146 -1.11 6.84 6.64
C VAL A 146 -1.53 6.93 5.17
N ALA A 147 -0.64 6.55 4.24
CA ALA A 147 -0.93 6.54 2.81
C ALA A 147 -2.05 5.55 2.45
N ALA A 148 -2.05 4.36 3.06
CA ALA A 148 -3.11 3.36 2.92
C ALA A 148 -4.43 3.89 3.48
N SER A 149 -4.42 4.52 4.67
CA SER A 149 -5.60 5.12 5.28
C SER A 149 -6.20 6.23 4.41
N GLU A 150 -5.37 7.07 3.79
CA GLU A 150 -5.82 8.10 2.85
C GLU A 150 -6.39 7.48 1.57
N THR A 151 -5.83 6.37 1.09
CA THR A 151 -6.37 5.63 -0.04
C THR A 151 -7.74 5.04 0.28
N ILE A 152 -7.91 4.44 1.46
CA ILE A 152 -9.21 3.94 1.95
C ILE A 152 -10.20 5.09 2.04
N ARG A 153 -9.79 6.25 2.55
CA ARG A 153 -10.65 7.45 2.61
C ARG A 153 -11.11 7.90 1.23
N LYS A 154 -10.20 7.94 0.24
CA LYS A 154 -10.53 8.28 -1.15
C LYS A 154 -11.45 7.24 -1.78
N MET A 155 -11.24 5.95 -1.52
CA MET A 155 -12.12 4.88 -1.98
C MET A 155 -13.52 5.02 -1.38
N LYS A 156 -13.61 5.28 -0.07
CA LYS A 156 -14.87 5.53 0.61
C LYS A 156 -15.63 6.71 0.00
N ASN A 157 -14.97 7.86 -0.17
CA ASN A 157 -15.61 9.03 -0.77
C ASN A 157 -16.14 8.76 -2.18
N ARG A 158 -15.42 7.96 -2.99
CA ARG A 158 -15.90 7.54 -4.31
C ARG A 158 -17.10 6.60 -4.23
N ALA A 159 -17.09 5.66 -3.29
CA ALA A 159 -18.22 4.76 -3.06
C ALA A 159 -19.47 5.52 -2.57
N ASP A 160 -19.30 6.46 -1.64
CA ASP A 160 -20.37 7.34 -1.15
C ASP A 160 -20.93 8.21 -2.30
N GLY A 161 -20.08 8.68 -3.21
CA GLY A 161 -20.49 9.41 -4.41
C GLY A 161 -21.24 8.58 -5.46
N LEU A 162 -21.15 7.24 -5.39
CA LEU A 162 -21.85 6.35 -6.33
C LEU A 162 -23.34 6.20 -5.98
N GLY A 163 -23.71 6.30 -4.70
CA GLY A 163 -25.10 6.27 -4.23
C GLY A 163 -26.04 7.20 -5.02
N PRO A 164 -25.81 8.53 -5.04
CA PRO A 164 -26.67 9.46 -5.78
C PRO A 164 -26.64 9.22 -7.30
N SER A 165 -25.54 8.71 -7.86
CA SER A 165 -25.49 8.34 -9.28
C SER A 165 -26.38 7.14 -9.59
N LEU A 166 -26.46 6.15 -8.69
CA LEU A 166 -27.35 5.00 -8.83
C LEU A 166 -28.81 5.41 -8.64
N ASP A 167 -29.10 6.31 -7.69
CA ASP A 167 -30.44 6.86 -7.48
C ASP A 167 -30.93 7.62 -8.73
N SER A 168 -30.05 8.44 -9.33
CA SER A 168 -30.36 9.13 -10.60
C SER A 168 -30.61 8.15 -11.74
N LEU A 169 -29.83 7.06 -11.83
CA LEU A 169 -30.01 6.03 -12.85
C LEU A 169 -31.34 5.29 -12.65
N GLN A 170 -31.70 4.96 -11.40
CA GLN A 170 -32.98 4.33 -11.06
C GLN A 170 -34.16 5.23 -11.43
N SER A 171 -34.08 6.54 -11.12
CA SER A 171 -35.08 7.50 -11.54
C SER A 171 -35.23 7.55 -13.06
N SER A 172 -34.11 7.53 -13.80
CA SER A 172 -34.10 7.53 -15.26
C SER A 172 -34.72 6.25 -15.84
N PHE A 173 -34.48 5.11 -15.21
CA PHE A 173 -35.08 3.84 -15.61
C PHE A 173 -36.60 3.82 -15.32
N SER A 174 -37.02 4.38 -14.19
CA SER A 174 -38.44 4.51 -13.86
C SER A 174 -39.19 5.40 -14.86
N THR A 175 -38.61 6.54 -15.25
CA THR A 175 -39.21 7.39 -16.29
C THR A 175 -39.24 6.71 -17.65
N MET A 176 -38.16 6.00 -18.03
CA MET A 176 -38.16 5.20 -19.25
C MET A 176 -39.22 4.09 -19.23
N SER A 177 -39.39 3.40 -18.10
CA SER A 177 -40.43 2.37 -17.95
C SER A 177 -41.83 2.97 -18.07
N GLN A 178 -42.07 4.13 -17.46
CA GLN A 178 -43.36 4.83 -17.54
C GLN A 178 -43.65 5.31 -18.97
N LEU A 179 -42.65 5.84 -19.67
CA LEU A 179 -42.75 6.22 -21.08
C LEU A 179 -43.00 4.99 -21.97
N ALA A 180 -42.30 3.89 -21.71
CA ALA A 180 -42.49 2.63 -22.44
C ALA A 180 -43.90 2.08 -22.24
N GLU A 181 -44.47 2.16 -21.03
CA GLU A 181 -45.85 1.77 -20.75
C GLU A 181 -46.87 2.70 -21.43
N THR A 182 -46.58 4.00 -21.49
CA THR A 182 -47.43 4.97 -22.21
C THR A 182 -47.40 4.74 -23.72
N LEU A 183 -46.25 4.34 -24.27
CA LEU A 183 -46.06 4.00 -25.69
C LEU A 183 -46.56 2.58 -26.01
N ALA A 184 -46.59 1.68 -25.03
CA ALA A 184 -47.18 0.37 -25.17
C ALA A 184 -48.69 0.54 -25.36
N LEU A 185 -49.15 0.27 -26.58
CA LEU A 185 -50.56 0.34 -26.93
C LEU A 185 -51.42 -0.42 -25.91
N PRO A 186 -52.62 0.08 -25.58
CA PRO A 186 -53.51 -0.60 -24.65
C PRO A 186 -53.69 -2.07 -25.03
N PRO A 187 -53.59 -3.03 -24.09
CA PRO A 187 -53.61 -4.47 -24.40
C PRO A 187 -54.91 -4.91 -25.09
N HIS A 188 -55.99 -4.14 -24.98
CA HIS A 188 -57.25 -4.43 -25.66
C HIS A 188 -57.23 -4.08 -27.16
N LEU A 189 -56.44 -3.07 -27.58
CA LEU A 189 -56.28 -2.68 -28.98
C LEU A 189 -55.33 -3.63 -29.73
N THR A 190 -54.25 -4.07 -29.08
CA THR A 190 -53.38 -5.10 -29.64
C THR A 190 -54.08 -6.45 -29.73
N ALA A 191 -54.91 -6.81 -28.74
CA ALA A 191 -55.75 -8.02 -28.82
C ALA A 191 -56.79 -7.95 -29.94
N SER A 192 -57.39 -6.78 -30.24
CA SER A 192 -58.32 -6.63 -31.37
C SER A 192 -57.61 -6.67 -32.72
N ILE A 193 -56.41 -6.09 -32.82
CA ILE A 193 -55.58 -6.10 -34.05
C ILE A 193 -55.09 -7.51 -34.38
N VAL A 194 -54.64 -8.29 -33.37
CA VAL A 194 -54.26 -9.70 -33.56
C VAL A 194 -55.48 -10.56 -33.93
N ARG A 195 -56.64 -10.29 -33.33
CA ARG A 195 -57.89 -11.01 -33.63
C ARG A 195 -58.42 -10.72 -35.04
N SER A 196 -58.33 -9.49 -35.54
CA SER A 196 -58.75 -9.15 -36.92
C SER A 196 -57.81 -9.74 -37.98
N GLN A 197 -56.52 -9.90 -37.67
CA GLN A 197 -55.55 -10.58 -38.54
C GLN A 197 -55.79 -12.11 -38.57
N GLY A 198 -56.14 -12.71 -37.43
CA GLY A 198 -56.45 -14.15 -37.34
C GLY A 198 -57.70 -14.58 -38.15
N THR A 199 -58.69 -13.70 -38.29
CA THR A 199 -59.91 -13.98 -39.10
C THR A 199 -59.68 -13.83 -40.61
N ALA A 200 -58.64 -13.12 -41.05
CA ALA A 200 -58.33 -12.95 -42.48
C ALA A 200 -57.67 -14.20 -43.09
N SER A 201 -56.89 -14.98 -42.32
CA SER A 201 -56.27 -16.22 -42.79
C SER A 201 -57.21 -17.43 -42.86
N GLN A 202 -58.37 -17.40 -42.19
CA GLN A 202 -59.30 -18.55 -42.19
C GLN A 202 -60.36 -18.48 -43.30
N ALA A 203 -60.54 -17.32 -43.96
CA ALA A 203 -61.51 -17.14 -45.04
C ALA A 203 -61.00 -17.51 -46.44
N VAL A 204 -59.71 -17.83 -46.61
CA VAL A 204 -59.09 -18.16 -47.92
C VAL A 204 -58.97 -19.68 -48.15
N SER A 205 -59.45 -20.54 -47.24
CA SER A 205 -59.34 -22.00 -47.38
C SER A 205 -60.65 -22.74 -47.68
N THR A 206 -61.78 -22.05 -47.87
CA THR A 206 -63.07 -22.69 -48.20
C THR A 206 -63.77 -21.93 -49.32
N GLY A 207 -63.44 -22.24 -50.57
CA GLY A 207 -64.21 -21.75 -51.70
C GLY A 207 -63.45 -21.70 -53.01
N ASN A 208 -63.26 -22.85 -53.66
CA ASN A 208 -63.54 -22.95 -55.09
C ASN A 208 -63.86 -24.41 -55.46
N PRO A 209 -64.95 -24.69 -56.20
CA PRO A 209 -65.22 -26.01 -56.82
C PRO A 209 -64.26 -26.35 -57.96
#